data_AF-A0A6B1ED69-F1
#
_entry.id   AF-A0A6B1ED69-F1
#
_cell.length_a   1.000
_cell.length_b   1.000
_cell.length_c   1.000
_cell.angle_alpha   90.00
_cell.angle_beta   90.00
_cell.angle_gamma   90.00
#
_symmetry.space_group_name_H-M   'P 1'
#
loop_
_entity.id
_entity.type
_entity.pdbx_description
1 polymer ?
#
loop_
_entity_poly.entity_id
_entity_poly.type
_entity_poly.pdbx_seq_one_letter_code
_entity_poly.pdbx_strand_id
1 'polypeptide(L)'
;MADVYPDGADQRIADPEWIKRADREGWIVLTKDPSIIRDHRDVLAETTLRVFAFNNANVTGAELVSRLESNFNRILQRSAKHGPYVWVIARDGLDLRWPKPSNK
;
A
#
# COMPACT_ATOMS: atom_id res chain seq x y z
N MET A 1 -7.79 -2.44 16.80
CA MET A 1 -6.74 -2.99 15.93
C MET A 1 -5.57 -2.03 15.95
N ALA A 2 -4.60 -2.26 16.84
CA ALA A 2 -3.33 -1.55 16.91
C ALA A 2 -2.33 -2.49 17.58
N ASP A 3 -2.08 -3.64 16.93
CA ASP A 3 -1.28 -4.72 17.52
C ASP A 3 0.22 -4.38 17.57
N VAL A 4 0.66 -3.51 16.66
CA VAL A 4 2.08 -3.16 16.46
C VAL A 4 2.46 -1.83 17.10
N TYR A 5 1.51 -0.89 17.18
CA TYR A 5 1.71 0.46 17.70
C TYR A 5 0.64 0.79 18.74
N PRO A 6 0.81 0.33 20.00
CA PRO A 6 -0.10 0.70 21.07
C PRO A 6 -0.04 2.23 21.33
N ASP A 7 -1.12 2.77 21.89
CA ASP A 7 -1.19 4.14 22.41
C ASP A 7 -0.86 5.28 21.41
N GLY A 8 -1.10 5.05 20.12
CA GLY A 8 -0.91 6.08 19.09
C GLY A 8 0.57 6.37 18.77
N ALA A 9 1.47 5.43 19.09
CA ALA A 9 2.89 5.54 18.77
C ALA A 9 3.17 5.64 17.25
N ASP A 10 2.23 5.19 16.42
CA ASP A 10 2.25 5.30 14.96
C ASP A 10 2.42 6.75 14.48
N GLN A 11 1.85 7.72 15.20
CA GLN A 11 1.95 9.15 14.86
C GLN A 11 3.37 9.73 14.99
N ARG A 12 4.31 8.98 15.59
CA ARG A 12 5.69 9.43 15.83
C ARG A 12 6.72 8.78 14.91
N ILE A 13 6.29 7.84 14.07
CA ILE A 13 7.19 7.07 13.21
C ILE A 13 7.23 7.72 11.84
N ALA A 14 8.42 8.13 11.43
CA ALA A 14 8.64 8.71 10.11
C ALA A 14 8.38 7.68 9.01
N ASP A 15 7.93 8.15 7.84
CA ASP A 15 7.57 7.28 6.72
C ASP A 15 8.67 6.28 6.30
N PRO A 16 9.95 6.69 6.13
CA PRO A 16 11.00 5.75 5.77
C PRO A 16 11.17 4.62 6.79
N GLU A 17 10.94 4.90 8.07
CA GLU A 17 11.15 3.94 9.15
C GLU A 17 10.08 2.84 9.13
N TRP A 18 8.80 3.21 9.03
CA TRP A 18 7.76 2.19 8.97
C TRP A 18 7.79 1.42 7.64
N ILE A 19 8.17 2.06 6.52
CA ILE A 19 8.37 1.39 5.23
C ILE A 19 9.40 0.27 5.36
N LYS A 20 10.59 0.59 5.90
CA LYS A 20 11.68 -0.38 6.11
C LYS A 20 11.31 -1.48 7.09
N ARG A 21 10.53 -1.16 8.13
CA ARG A 21 10.03 -2.15 9.06
C ARG A 21 9.02 -3.09 8.40
N ALA A 22 8.02 -2.56 7.71
CA ALA A 22 7.01 -3.36 7.02
C ALA A 22 7.65 -4.32 6.00
N ASP A 23 8.72 -3.88 5.33
CA ASP A 23 9.49 -4.73 4.43
C ASP A 23 10.22 -5.85 5.17
N ARG A 24 10.93 -5.52 6.26
CA ARG A 24 11.64 -6.48 7.12
C ARG A 24 10.73 -7.57 7.68
N GLU A 25 9.52 -7.20 8.07
CA GLU A 25 8.51 -8.12 8.62
C GLU A 25 7.76 -8.89 7.51
N GLY A 26 8.03 -8.58 6.23
CA GLY A 26 7.38 -9.21 5.09
C GLY A 26 5.89 -8.89 4.97
N TRP A 27 5.45 -7.74 5.50
CA TRP A 27 4.04 -7.34 5.50
C TRP A 27 3.55 -6.89 4.12
N ILE A 28 2.24 -6.97 3.94
CA ILE A 28 1.52 -6.35 2.83
C ILE A 28 0.89 -5.08 3.38
N VAL A 29 1.17 -3.95 2.77
CA VAL A 29 0.70 -2.65 3.24
C VAL A 29 -0.62 -2.32 2.56
N LEU A 30 -1.63 -1.98 3.38
CA LEU A 30 -2.87 -1.37 2.93
C LEU A 30 -2.92 0.08 3.46
N THR A 31 -3.03 1.07 2.57
CA THR A 31 -2.99 2.49 2.97
C THR A 31 -4.03 3.33 2.24
N LYS A 32 -4.46 4.44 2.86
CA LYS A 32 -5.28 5.48 2.18
C LYS A 32 -4.44 6.57 1.51
N ASP A 33 -3.13 6.51 1.67
CA ASP A 33 -2.22 7.56 1.19
C ASP A 33 -1.36 7.07 0.02
N PRO A 34 -1.74 7.36 -1.24
CA PRO A 34 -0.92 7.04 -2.39
C PRO A 34 0.24 8.04 -2.59
N SER A 35 0.32 9.12 -1.81
CA SER A 35 1.39 10.13 -1.93
C SER A 35 2.76 9.59 -1.50
N ILE A 36 2.79 8.55 -0.65
CA ILE A 36 3.98 7.82 -0.25
C ILE A 36 4.88 7.41 -1.43
N ILE A 37 4.29 7.14 -2.60
CA ILE A 37 5.02 6.79 -3.82
C ILE A 37 5.86 7.95 -4.33
N ARG A 38 5.31 9.17 -4.29
CA ARG A 38 5.99 10.38 -4.75
C ARG A 38 7.05 10.80 -3.73
N ASP A 39 6.70 10.71 -2.44
CA ASP A 39 7.48 11.33 -1.38
C ASP A 39 8.65 10.45 -0.91
N HIS A 40 8.55 9.12 -1.07
CA HIS A 40 9.55 8.14 -0.59
C HIS A 40 9.90 7.07 -1.63
N ARG A 41 9.97 7.47 -2.92
CA ARG A 41 10.25 6.54 -4.03
C ARG A 41 11.59 5.83 -3.89
N ASP A 42 12.62 6.58 -3.51
CA ASP A 42 13.97 6.10 -3.25
C ASP A 42 13.97 5.01 -2.18
N VAL A 43 13.27 5.25 -1.06
CA VAL A 43 13.12 4.26 0.01
C VAL A 43 12.38 3.02 -0.49
N LEU A 44 11.26 3.18 -1.22
CA LEU A 44 10.52 2.05 -1.78
C LEU A 44 11.37 1.21 -2.74
N ALA A 45 12.26 1.83 -3.51
CA ALA A 45 13.15 1.15 -4.45
C ALA A 45 14.22 0.28 -3.77
N GLU A 46 14.54 0.54 -2.50
CA GLU A 46 15.46 -0.26 -1.68
C GLU A 46 14.80 -1.46 -1.01
N THR A 47 13.47 -1.63 -1.17
CA THR A 47 12.67 -2.65 -0.46
C THR A 47 12.11 -3.71 -1.40
N THR A 48 11.46 -4.71 -0.82
CA THR A 48 10.58 -5.66 -1.52
C THR A 48 9.09 -5.41 -1.22
N LEU A 49 8.77 -4.22 -0.71
CA LEU A 49 7.48 -3.93 -0.11
C LEU A 49 6.31 -4.00 -1.11
N ARG A 50 5.20 -4.57 -0.65
CA ARG A 50 4.00 -4.79 -1.45
C ARG A 50 2.89 -3.90 -0.93
N VAL A 51 2.56 -2.85 -1.69
CA VAL A 51 1.64 -1.81 -1.24
C VAL A 51 0.36 -1.81 -2.07
N PHE A 52 -0.78 -1.72 -1.39
CA PHE A 52 -2.10 -1.48 -1.96
C PHE A 52 -2.67 -0.19 -1.35
N ALA A 53 -2.88 0.83 -2.17
CA ALA A 53 -3.33 2.15 -1.75
C ALA A 53 -4.75 2.43 -2.26
N PHE A 54 -5.59 3.13 -1.47
CA PHE A 54 -6.85 3.66 -1.98
C PHE A 54 -6.62 4.98 -2.74
N ASN A 55 -7.40 5.24 -3.79
CA ASN A 55 -7.18 6.37 -4.69
C ASN A 55 -7.67 7.74 -4.18
N ASN A 56 -8.45 7.78 -3.10
CA ASN A 56 -9.17 8.98 -2.72
C ASN A 56 -9.45 9.06 -1.21
N ALA A 57 -9.14 10.21 -0.61
CA ALA A 57 -9.40 10.51 0.80
C ALA A 57 -10.90 10.58 1.14
N ASN A 58 -11.74 10.96 0.16
CA ASN A 58 -13.19 11.18 0.31
C ASN A 58 -14.04 9.91 0.17
N VAL A 59 -13.42 8.73 0.11
CA VAL A 59 -14.12 7.44 0.06
C VAL A 59 -14.69 7.13 1.45
N THR A 60 -15.98 6.83 1.52
CA THR A 60 -16.65 6.45 2.78
C THR A 60 -16.11 5.10 3.28
N GLY A 61 -16.26 4.81 4.57
CA GLY A 61 -15.86 3.52 5.14
C GLY A 61 -16.51 2.33 4.42
N ALA A 62 -17.80 2.43 4.10
CA ALA A 62 -18.54 1.39 3.37
C ALA A 62 -17.99 1.15 1.95
N GLU A 63 -17.64 2.23 1.25
CA GLU A 63 -17.05 2.14 -0.10
C GLU A 63 -15.62 1.57 -0.05
N LEU A 64 -14.83 1.87 1.00
CA LEU A 64 -13.52 1.24 1.20
C LEU A 64 -13.64 -0.28 1.37
N VAL A 65 -14.58 -0.72 2.21
CA VAL A 65 -14.85 -2.15 2.43
C VAL A 65 -15.31 -2.81 1.14
N SER A 66 -16.29 -2.23 0.45
CA SER A 66 -16.81 -2.78 -0.81
C SER A 66 -15.72 -2.92 -1.89
N ARG A 67 -14.84 -1.92 -2.02
CA ARG A 67 -13.70 -1.99 -2.95
C ARG A 67 -12.69 -3.05 -2.56
N LEU A 68 -12.40 -3.20 -1.27
CA LEU A 68 -11.49 -4.20 -0.76
C LEU A 68 -12.04 -5.62 -1.03
N GLU A 69 -13.31 -5.87 -0.70
CA GLU A 69 -13.99 -7.14 -0.93
C GLU A 69 -14.05 -7.49 -2.41
N SER A 70 -14.45 -6.54 -3.26
CA SER A 70 -14.59 -6.73 -4.71
C SER A 70 -13.25 -6.98 -5.41
N ASN A 71 -12.14 -6.61 -4.78
CA ASN A 71 -10.79 -6.81 -5.30
C ASN A 71 -9.95 -7.80 -4.48
N PHE A 72 -10.51 -8.44 -3.46
CA PHE A 72 -9.75 -9.24 -2.50
C PHE A 72 -8.93 -10.35 -3.19
N ASN A 73 -9.56 -11.09 -4.11
CA ASN A 73 -8.87 -12.12 -4.91
C ASN A 73 -7.74 -11.54 -5.76
N ARG A 74 -7.91 -10.35 -6.34
CA ARG A 74 -6.86 -9.69 -7.14
C ARG A 74 -5.70 -9.25 -6.24
N ILE A 75 -6.00 -8.72 -5.06
CA ILE A 75 -5.00 -8.32 -4.06
C ILE A 75 -4.18 -9.52 -3.63
N LEU A 76 -4.81 -10.65 -3.29
CA LEU A 76 -4.13 -11.90 -2.92
C LEU A 76 -3.26 -12.44 -4.05
N GLN A 77 -3.76 -12.46 -5.28
CA GLN A 77 -2.97 -12.92 -6.43
C GLN A 77 -1.76 -12.03 -6.70
N ARG A 78 -1.89 -10.72 -6.51
CA ARG A 78 -0.77 -9.78 -6.66
C ARG A 78 0.20 -9.87 -5.50
N SER A 79 -0.27 -10.07 -4.26
CA SER A 79 0.57 -10.20 -3.07
C SER A 79 1.52 -11.40 -3.08
N ALA A 80 1.18 -12.43 -3.86
CA ALA A 80 2.05 -13.57 -4.13
C ALA A 80 3.23 -13.24 -5.07
N LYS A 81 3.26 -12.06 -5.69
CA LYS A 81 4.38 -11.62 -6.55
C LYS A 81 5.39 -10.83 -5.72
N HIS A 82 6.66 -10.89 -6.14
CA HIS A 82 7.71 -10.08 -5.54
C HIS A 82 7.47 -8.59 -5.83
N GLY A 83 7.70 -7.77 -4.80
CA GLY A 83 7.76 -6.33 -4.92
C GLY A 83 9.13 -5.84 -5.39
N PRO A 84 9.41 -4.53 -5.29
CA PRO A 84 8.50 -3.53 -4.74
C PRO A 84 7.44 -3.11 -5.78
N TYR A 85 6.20 -2.91 -5.33
CA TYR A 85 5.15 -2.34 -6.17
C TYR A 85 4.14 -1.58 -5.33
N VAL A 86 3.44 -0.67 -5.99
CA VAL A 86 2.28 0.00 -5.42
C VAL A 86 1.13 -0.09 -6.41
N TRP A 87 0.09 -0.82 -6.00
CA TRP A 87 -1.20 -0.87 -6.70
C TRP A 87 -2.17 0.11 -6.05
N VAL A 88 -3.00 0.73 -6.86
CA VAL A 88 -4.14 1.52 -6.40
C VAL A 88 -5.40 0.69 -6.52
N ILE A 89 -6.14 0.54 -5.43
CA ILE A 89 -7.44 -0.13 -5.39
C ILE A 89 -8.49 0.82 -5.95
N ALA A 90 -8.80 0.62 -7.23
CA ALA A 90 -9.87 1.33 -7.93
C ALA A 90 -11.23 0.65 -7.66
N ARG A 91 -12.30 1.19 -8.24
CA ARG A 91 -13.65 0.65 -8.09
C ARG A 91 -13.74 -0.79 -8.59
N ASP A 92 -13.27 -1.04 -9.81
CA ASP A 92 -13.47 -2.29 -10.53
C ASP A 92 -12.18 -3.07 -10.80
N GLY A 93 -11.06 -2.66 -10.18
CA GLY A 93 -9.76 -3.28 -10.44
C GLY A 93 -8.61 -2.71 -9.60
N LEU A 94 -7.40 -3.11 -10.01
CA LEU A 94 -6.16 -2.62 -9.44
C LEU A 94 -5.36 -1.91 -10.54
N ASP A 95 -4.96 -0.68 -10.27
CA ASP A 95 -4.14 0.13 -11.18
C ASP A 95 -2.69 0.14 -10.71
N LEU A 96 -1.75 -0.33 -11.55
CA LEU A 96 -0.34 -0.32 -11.20
C LEU A 96 0.15 1.13 -11.21
N ARG A 97 0.47 1.65 -10.02
CA ARG A 97 0.93 3.03 -9.88
C ARG A 97 2.46 3.13 -9.94
N TRP A 98 3.14 2.12 -9.42
CA TRP A 98 4.60 2.01 -9.46
C TRP A 98 5.07 0.55 -9.36
N PRO A 99 6.14 0.14 -10.06
CA PRO A 99 6.88 0.90 -11.07
C PRO A 99 5.99 1.22 -12.28
N LYS A 100 6.16 2.41 -12.88
CA LYS A 100 5.41 2.73 -14.11
C LYS A 100 5.87 1.75 -15.19
N PRO A 101 4.95 1.06 -15.90
CA PRO A 101 5.35 0.29 -17.06
C PRO A 101 6.08 1.24 -18.03
N SER A 102 7.26 0.83 -18.49
CA SER A 102 7.99 1.58 -19.52
C SER A 102 7.06 1.72 -20.72
N ASN A 103 6.71 2.96 -21.10
CA ASN A 103 6.09 3.22 -22.39
C ASN A 103 7.09 2.75 -23.45
N LYS A 104 6.79 1.62 -24.10
CA LYS A 104 7.41 1.26 -25.37
C LYS A 104 6.69 1.99 -26.49
#